data_AF-A0A167ITM5-F1
#
_entry.id   AF-A0A167ITM5-F1
#
_cell.length_a   1.000
_cell.length_b   1.000
_cell.length_c   1.000
_cell.angle_alpha   90.00
_cell.angle_beta   90.00
_cell.angle_gamma   90.00
#
_symmetry.space_group_name_H-M   'P 1'
#
loop_
_entity.id
_entity.type
_entity.pdbx_description
1 polymer ?
#
loop_
_entity_poly.entity_id
_entity_poly.type
_entity_poly.pdbx_seq_one_letter_code
_entity_poly.pdbx_strand_id
1 'polypeptide(L)'
;MISCLIRVHQALPLPPLRVQPPPRTLPPSKPTQKCPPSPPRSQSRKTRSSPPRSTRARSNSAVSCSRAGGALPFPIPSSSREKRAKANALRRISPYFFNAGLLSSGPSLHPLALAYAHTIHTDLPAFDVLFGPAYKGIPFAALACLTLYTEYGVNVGYAYNRKEVKDHGEGGSTVGAPLRGKRVVVLDDVMTSGMAVREALQIIAREGGQVVGVVELLDREEVGGREGRKSTVQELEEEAGVKVRAVLGMRDLVGWLEAKGMEGEVGEMRAYREKYGVKE
;
A
#
# COMPACT_ATOMS: atom_id res chain seq x y z
N MET A 1 2.13 -1.04 14.11
CA MET A 1 2.58 -1.10 12.71
C MET A 1 3.67 -2.16 12.50
N ILE A 2 4.81 -2.07 13.21
CA ILE A 2 5.99 -2.94 12.99
C ILE A 2 5.68 -4.45 13.13
N SER A 3 4.82 -4.85 14.06
CA SER A 3 4.40 -6.26 14.22
C SER A 3 3.68 -6.88 13.01
N CYS A 4 3.09 -6.07 12.11
CA CYS A 4 2.49 -6.57 10.86
C CYS A 4 3.48 -6.53 9.68
N LEU A 5 4.60 -5.82 9.84
CA LEU A 5 5.48 -5.39 8.76
C LEU A 5 6.70 -6.28 8.58
N ILE A 6 7.18 -6.89 9.68
CA ILE A 6 8.34 -7.77 9.65
C ILE A 6 7.89 -9.20 9.85
N ARG A 7 8.01 -10.04 8.80
CA ARG A 7 8.15 -11.48 9.02
C ARG A 7 9.57 -11.76 9.46
N VAL A 8 9.84 -11.55 10.74
CA VAL A 8 10.95 -12.24 11.39
C VAL A 8 10.52 -13.70 11.54
N HIS A 9 11.37 -14.63 11.09
CA HIS A 9 10.99 -16.03 10.90
C HIS A 9 10.76 -16.75 12.25
N GLN A 10 9.60 -16.55 12.88
CA GLN A 10 9.15 -17.34 14.03
C GLN A 10 7.87 -18.12 13.69
N ALA A 11 7.95 -19.45 13.86
CA ALA A 11 6.80 -20.35 13.80
C ALA A 11 6.15 -20.38 15.18
N LEU A 12 4.88 -19.97 15.28
CA LEU A 12 4.07 -20.14 16.49
C LEU A 12 3.33 -21.49 16.44
N PRO A 13 3.24 -22.25 17.55
CA PRO A 13 2.50 -23.51 17.59
C PRO A 13 0.99 -23.27 17.54
N LEU A 14 0.28 -24.09 16.74
CA LEU A 14 -1.18 -24.02 16.60
C LEU A 14 -1.89 -24.82 17.72
N PRO A 15 -3.07 -24.38 18.18
CA PRO A 15 -3.88 -25.11 19.15
C PRO A 15 -4.46 -26.42 18.55
N PRO A 16 -4.81 -27.42 19.39
CA PRO A 16 -5.28 -28.72 18.92
C PRO A 16 -6.63 -28.66 18.19
N LEU A 17 -6.75 -29.45 17.13
CA LEU A 17 -7.88 -29.55 16.21
C LEU A 17 -9.17 -30.06 16.89
N ARG A 18 -10.30 -29.36 16.70
CA ARG A 18 -11.65 -29.92 16.86
C ARG A 18 -12.15 -30.43 15.51
N VAL A 19 -12.49 -31.72 15.43
CA VAL A 19 -13.06 -32.34 14.22
C VAL A 19 -14.52 -31.89 14.07
N GLN A 20 -14.87 -31.33 12.90
CA GLN A 20 -16.27 -31.05 12.54
C GLN A 20 -16.85 -32.15 11.64
N PRO A 21 -18.17 -32.44 11.73
CA PRO A 21 -18.84 -33.43 10.89
C PRO A 21 -18.98 -32.96 9.43
N PRO A 22 -19.14 -33.89 8.46
CA PRO A 22 -19.12 -33.57 7.04
C PRO A 22 -20.37 -32.79 6.57
N PRO A 23 -20.24 -31.94 5.52
CA PRO A 23 -21.33 -31.13 4.99
C PRO A 23 -22.36 -31.95 4.19
N ARG A 24 -23.63 -31.56 4.26
CA ARG A 24 -24.74 -32.15 3.49
C ARG A 24 -24.69 -31.74 2.02
N THR A 25 -24.94 -32.67 1.12
CA THR A 25 -25.01 -32.46 -0.33
C THR A 25 -26.31 -31.76 -0.74
N LEU A 26 -26.21 -30.79 -1.65
CA LEU A 26 -27.37 -30.11 -2.28
C LEU A 26 -27.81 -30.87 -3.55
N PRO A 27 -29.12 -30.89 -3.89
CA PRO A 27 -29.63 -31.56 -5.08
C PRO A 27 -29.38 -30.76 -6.37
N PRO A 28 -29.33 -31.42 -7.55
CA PRO A 28 -28.97 -30.79 -8.81
C PRO A 28 -30.06 -29.86 -9.38
N SER A 29 -29.62 -28.78 -10.03
CA SER A 29 -30.47 -27.79 -10.72
C SER A 29 -30.99 -28.29 -12.07
N LYS A 30 -32.26 -28.00 -12.38
CA LYS A 30 -32.93 -28.33 -13.65
C LYS A 30 -32.37 -27.52 -14.85
N PRO A 31 -32.42 -28.06 -16.08
CA PRO A 31 -31.90 -27.36 -17.27
C PRO A 31 -32.80 -26.20 -17.71
N THR A 32 -32.16 -25.11 -18.15
CA THR A 32 -32.77 -23.85 -18.60
C THR A 32 -33.37 -23.97 -20.00
N GLN A 33 -34.64 -23.59 -20.17
CA GLN A 33 -35.27 -23.39 -21.48
C GLN A 33 -34.77 -22.08 -22.12
N LYS A 34 -34.41 -22.13 -23.41
CA LYS A 34 -34.03 -20.95 -24.21
C LYS A 34 -35.27 -20.11 -24.52
N CYS A 35 -35.23 -18.80 -24.21
CA CYS A 35 -36.22 -17.84 -24.70
C CYS A 35 -36.06 -17.56 -26.21
N PRO A 36 -37.15 -17.39 -26.97
CA PRO A 36 -37.09 -16.91 -28.35
C PRO A 36 -36.81 -15.40 -28.42
N PRO A 37 -36.24 -14.89 -29.54
CA PRO A 37 -35.91 -13.48 -29.69
C PRO A 37 -37.16 -12.60 -29.92
N SER A 38 -37.14 -11.41 -29.31
CA SER A 38 -38.17 -10.38 -29.43
C SER A 38 -38.07 -9.57 -30.74
N PRO A 39 -39.19 -9.10 -31.32
CA PRO A 39 -39.22 -8.39 -32.60
C PRO A 39 -38.75 -6.92 -32.49
N PRO A 40 -38.37 -6.27 -33.61
CA PRO A 40 -37.81 -4.91 -33.60
C PRO A 40 -38.86 -3.84 -33.29
N ARG A 41 -38.43 -2.81 -32.54
CA ARG A 41 -39.26 -1.73 -32.00
C ARG A 41 -39.40 -0.59 -33.01
N SER A 42 -40.64 -0.25 -33.38
CA SER A 42 -40.98 0.94 -34.16
C SER A 42 -40.95 2.22 -33.30
N GLN A 43 -40.61 3.33 -33.93
CA GLN A 43 -40.58 4.67 -33.33
C GLN A 43 -41.99 5.25 -33.17
N SER A 44 -42.33 5.79 -31.99
CA SER A 44 -43.26 6.92 -31.91
C SER A 44 -43.18 7.73 -30.60
N ARG A 45 -43.36 9.03 -30.82
CA ARG A 45 -43.44 10.25 -29.98
C ARG A 45 -44.14 10.22 -28.61
N LYS A 46 -43.59 11.10 -27.75
CA LYS A 46 -44.22 12.11 -26.83
C LYS A 46 -45.31 11.66 -25.83
N THR A 47 -45.10 11.94 -24.53
CA THR A 47 -45.66 13.12 -23.79
C THR A 47 -45.43 13.00 -22.26
N ARG A 48 -45.52 14.15 -21.58
CA ARG A 48 -45.26 14.44 -20.16
C ARG A 48 -46.24 13.78 -19.18
N SER A 49 -45.79 13.54 -17.93
CA SER A 49 -46.37 14.09 -16.68
C SER A 49 -45.78 13.41 -15.42
N SER A 50 -45.71 14.17 -14.32
CA SER A 50 -45.28 13.75 -12.97
C SER A 50 -46.49 13.87 -12.01
N PRO A 51 -46.32 13.68 -10.68
CA PRO A 51 -46.28 12.47 -9.84
C PRO A 51 -47.55 12.40 -8.91
N PRO A 52 -47.67 11.60 -7.81
CA PRO A 52 -47.04 11.97 -6.51
C PRO A 52 -46.78 10.85 -5.44
N ARG A 53 -45.91 11.21 -4.47
CA ARG A 53 -45.82 10.99 -3.00
C ARG A 53 -46.37 9.75 -2.23
N SER A 54 -45.64 9.54 -1.11
CA SER A 54 -46.03 9.04 0.24
C SER A 54 -45.75 7.54 0.48
N THR A 55 -45.34 7.03 1.65
CA THR A 55 -45.26 7.51 3.05
C THR A 55 -44.36 6.53 3.86
N ARG A 56 -43.81 7.00 5.02
CA ARG A 56 -43.58 6.34 6.35
C ARG A 56 -43.15 4.85 6.45
N ALA A 57 -42.48 4.33 7.47
CA ALA A 57 -41.72 4.79 8.64
C ALA A 57 -41.36 3.51 9.46
N ARG A 58 -40.27 3.56 10.26
CA ARG A 58 -39.97 2.71 11.46
C ARG A 58 -39.66 1.22 11.16
N SER A 59 -38.85 0.45 11.91
CA SER A 59 -38.20 0.59 13.23
C SER A 59 -37.13 -0.50 13.41
N ASN A 60 -36.21 -0.25 14.33
CA ASN A 60 -35.18 -1.12 14.94
C ASN A 60 -35.45 -2.64 14.99
N SER A 61 -34.38 -3.41 14.81
CA SER A 61 -33.98 -4.43 15.78
C SER A 61 -32.48 -4.71 15.70
N ALA A 62 -31.82 -4.68 16.86
CA ALA A 62 -30.46 -5.14 17.06
C ALA A 62 -30.47 -6.66 17.22
N VAL A 63 -29.56 -7.37 16.55
CA VAL A 63 -29.22 -8.76 16.87
C VAL A 63 -27.70 -8.94 16.76
N SER A 64 -27.20 -9.70 17.73
CA SER A 64 -25.83 -9.83 18.21
C SER A 64 -24.82 -10.49 17.25
N CYS A 65 -23.56 -10.18 17.55
CA CYS A 65 -22.34 -10.85 17.09
C CYS A 65 -22.40 -12.39 17.19
N SER A 66 -21.97 -13.08 16.14
CA SER A 66 -21.30 -14.37 16.26
C SER A 66 -20.20 -14.49 15.19
N ARG A 67 -18.98 -14.77 15.64
CA ARG A 67 -17.80 -15.09 14.81
C ARG A 67 -17.95 -16.50 14.22
N ALA A 68 -17.61 -16.68 12.95
CA ALA A 68 -17.05 -17.94 12.45
C ALA A 68 -16.27 -17.69 11.16
N GLY A 69 -14.95 -17.82 11.23
CA GLY A 69 -14.07 -17.93 10.07
C GLY A 69 -13.97 -19.39 9.62
N GLY A 70 -13.61 -19.59 8.35
CA GLY A 70 -13.28 -20.90 7.80
C GLY A 70 -12.75 -20.77 6.37
N ALA A 71 -11.42 -20.81 6.22
CA ALA A 71 -10.74 -20.98 4.95
C ALA A 71 -10.15 -22.40 4.88
N LEU A 72 -10.28 -23.04 3.72
CA LEU A 72 -9.91 -24.43 3.42
C LEU A 72 -8.39 -24.63 3.32
N PRO A 73 -7.81 -25.81 3.70
CA PRO A 73 -6.39 -26.07 3.55
C PRO A 73 -6.04 -26.88 2.28
N PHE A 74 -4.93 -26.53 1.64
CA PHE A 74 -4.16 -27.39 0.72
C PHE A 74 -2.85 -27.83 1.41
N PRO A 75 -2.32 -29.04 1.16
CA PRO A 75 -1.17 -29.59 1.88
C PRO A 75 0.15 -29.34 1.13
N ILE A 76 1.25 -28.98 1.82
CA ILE A 76 2.63 -29.03 1.30
C ILE A 76 3.62 -29.35 2.45
N PRO A 77 4.69 -30.14 2.21
CA PRO A 77 5.34 -30.98 3.22
C PRO A 77 6.49 -30.31 3.98
N SER A 78 6.89 -30.98 5.06
CA SER A 78 7.99 -30.66 5.96
C SER A 78 9.37 -30.85 5.32
N SER A 79 10.16 -29.77 5.22
CA SER A 79 11.64 -29.83 5.28
C SER A 79 12.24 -28.52 5.79
N SER A 80 12.39 -28.50 7.11
CA SER A 80 13.48 -28.00 7.95
C SER A 80 14.60 -27.14 7.31
N ARG A 81 14.69 -25.89 7.80
CA ARG A 81 15.90 -25.05 7.94
C ARG A 81 16.67 -24.52 6.71
N GLU A 82 16.53 -25.07 5.51
CA GLU A 82 17.46 -24.75 4.39
C GLU A 82 17.01 -23.69 3.37
N LYS A 83 15.96 -22.91 3.65
CA LYS A 83 15.52 -21.77 2.80
C LYS A 83 15.40 -20.45 3.59
N ARG A 84 16.41 -20.09 4.38
CA ARG A 84 16.35 -18.95 5.32
C ARG A 84 16.94 -17.63 4.82
N ALA A 85 17.30 -17.53 3.55
CA ALA A 85 17.87 -16.33 2.96
C ALA A 85 17.11 -15.96 1.68
N LYS A 86 16.40 -14.84 1.65
CA LYS A 86 15.87 -14.30 0.38
C LYS A 86 16.86 -13.29 -0.16
N ALA A 87 17.29 -13.51 -1.40
CA ALA A 87 18.05 -12.53 -2.17
C ALA A 87 17.22 -11.25 -2.33
N ASN A 88 17.75 -10.10 -1.88
CA ASN A 88 17.14 -8.81 -2.18
C ASN A 88 17.39 -8.40 -3.65
N ALA A 89 16.90 -7.24 -4.09
CA ALA A 89 17.09 -6.76 -5.46
C ALA A 89 18.58 -6.68 -5.89
N LEU A 90 19.50 -6.57 -4.92
CA LEU A 90 20.95 -6.55 -5.09
C LEU A 90 21.61 -7.94 -4.96
N ARG A 91 20.81 -9.01 -5.02
CA ARG A 91 21.22 -10.42 -4.82
C ARG A 91 21.89 -10.70 -3.47
N ARG A 92 21.67 -9.85 -2.46
CA ARG A 92 22.21 -10.05 -1.10
C ARG A 92 21.29 -10.91 -0.27
N ILE A 93 21.89 -11.73 0.59
CA ILE A 93 21.14 -12.48 1.62
C ILE A 93 20.76 -11.49 2.72
N SER A 94 19.50 -11.09 2.75
CA SER A 94 18.94 -10.19 3.76
C SER A 94 18.28 -11.00 4.89
N PRO A 95 18.55 -10.68 6.17
CA PRO A 95 17.92 -11.37 7.31
C PRO A 95 16.44 -10.99 7.48
N TYR A 96 16.00 -9.94 6.78
CA TYR A 96 14.61 -9.48 6.80
C TYR A 96 14.08 -9.20 5.39
N PHE A 97 12.76 -9.29 5.23
CA PHE A 97 12.06 -8.85 4.03
C PHE A 97 10.82 -8.06 4.44
N PHE A 98 10.74 -6.82 3.95
CA PHE A 98 9.62 -5.95 4.17
C PHE A 98 8.63 -6.06 3.01
N ASN A 99 7.37 -6.37 3.31
CA ASN A 99 6.32 -6.48 2.31
C ASN A 99 5.14 -5.58 2.69
N ALA A 100 5.12 -4.36 2.14
CA ALA A 100 4.02 -3.44 2.34
C ALA A 100 2.68 -3.99 1.80
N GLY A 101 2.70 -4.96 0.88
CA GLY A 101 1.48 -5.62 0.38
C GLY A 101 0.72 -6.41 1.46
N LEU A 102 1.33 -6.70 2.61
CA LEU A 102 0.64 -7.29 3.77
C LEU A 102 -0.19 -6.26 4.56
N LEU A 103 0.01 -4.96 4.32
CA LEU A 103 -0.79 -3.87 4.88
C LEU A 103 -2.08 -3.71 4.08
N SER A 104 -2.93 -4.74 4.09
CA SER A 104 -4.09 -4.84 3.21
C SER A 104 -5.45 -4.80 3.94
N SER A 105 -5.44 -4.47 5.24
CA SER A 105 -6.64 -4.38 6.07
C SER A 105 -6.78 -3.00 6.73
N GLY A 106 -8.01 -2.58 7.05
CA GLY A 106 -8.28 -1.33 7.76
C GLY A 106 -7.43 -1.16 9.05
N PRO A 107 -7.37 -2.16 9.96
CA PRO A 107 -6.55 -2.07 11.16
C PRO A 107 -5.04 -1.92 10.90
N SER A 108 -4.51 -2.46 9.80
CA SER A 108 -3.10 -2.27 9.42
C SER A 108 -2.86 -0.93 8.73
N LEU A 109 -3.83 -0.46 7.94
CA LEU A 109 -3.74 0.78 7.16
C LEU A 109 -3.96 2.03 8.00
N HIS A 110 -4.76 1.95 9.07
CA HIS A 110 -5.00 3.10 9.94
C HIS A 110 -3.73 3.67 10.60
N PRO A 111 -2.92 2.89 11.35
CA PRO A 111 -1.68 3.41 11.91
C PRO A 111 -0.67 3.81 10.82
N LEU A 112 -0.70 3.15 9.66
CA LEU A 112 0.13 3.51 8.51
C LEU A 112 -0.18 4.92 8.01
N ALA A 113 -1.46 5.21 7.80
CA ALA A 113 -1.92 6.51 7.33
C ALA A 113 -1.60 7.62 8.33
N LEU A 114 -1.78 7.36 9.64
CA LEU A 114 -1.38 8.27 10.71
C LEU A 114 0.11 8.61 10.68
N ALA A 115 0.96 7.59 10.51
CA ALA A 115 2.41 7.80 10.51
C ALA A 115 2.89 8.56 9.27
N TYR A 116 2.38 8.23 8.07
CA TYR A 116 2.67 9.03 6.87
C TYR A 116 2.22 10.48 7.05
N ALA A 117 0.98 10.71 7.50
CA ALA A 117 0.46 12.06 7.69
C ALA A 117 1.28 12.84 8.72
N HIS A 118 1.69 12.20 9.82
CA HIS A 118 2.59 12.80 10.81
C HIS A 118 3.93 13.20 10.18
N THR A 119 4.66 12.26 9.56
CA THR A 119 5.96 12.54 8.91
C THR A 119 5.85 13.65 7.87
N ILE A 120 4.78 13.65 7.06
CA ILE A 120 4.55 14.70 6.06
C ILE A 120 4.29 16.05 6.72
N HIS A 121 3.49 16.09 7.79
CA HIS A 121 3.13 17.33 8.47
C HIS A 121 4.33 17.95 9.21
N THR A 122 5.20 17.13 9.81
CA THR A 122 6.31 17.61 10.63
C THR A 122 7.58 17.90 9.85
N ASP A 123 7.90 17.08 8.84
CA ASP A 123 9.26 17.03 8.29
C ASP A 123 9.37 17.62 6.88
N LEU A 124 8.24 17.95 6.24
CA LEU A 124 8.20 18.48 4.88
C LEU A 124 7.75 19.94 4.84
N PRO A 125 8.24 20.70 3.84
CA PRO A 125 7.72 22.05 3.60
C PRO A 125 6.26 22.00 3.16
N ALA A 126 5.57 23.13 3.24
CA ALA A 126 4.23 23.26 2.70
C ALA A 126 4.15 22.81 1.23
N PHE A 127 3.08 22.12 0.88
CA PHE A 127 2.85 21.52 -0.43
C PHE A 127 1.36 21.52 -0.76
N ASP A 128 1.00 21.16 -2.00
CA ASP A 128 -0.37 21.27 -2.49
C ASP A 128 -0.94 19.92 -2.93
N VAL A 129 -0.09 18.96 -3.36
CA VAL A 129 -0.52 17.65 -3.87
C VAL A 129 0.37 16.52 -3.34
N LEU A 130 -0.24 15.43 -2.89
CA LEU A 130 0.42 14.13 -2.69
C LEU A 130 0.38 13.32 -3.98
N PHE A 131 1.52 12.78 -4.40
CA PHE A 131 1.63 11.95 -5.59
C PHE A 131 2.04 10.52 -5.24
N GLY A 132 1.20 9.55 -5.55
CA GLY A 132 1.48 8.13 -5.32
C GLY A 132 1.83 7.40 -6.62
N PRO A 133 3.08 6.97 -6.85
CA PRO A 133 3.45 6.26 -8.08
C PRO A 133 2.68 4.94 -8.21
N ALA A 134 2.21 4.64 -9.42
CA ALA A 134 1.48 3.40 -9.67
C ALA A 134 2.38 2.16 -9.52
N TYR A 135 1.94 1.11 -8.82
CA TYR A 135 0.61 0.91 -8.21
C TYR A 135 0.58 1.11 -6.69
N LYS A 136 1.71 0.90 -6.02
CA LYS A 136 1.75 0.77 -4.56
C LYS A 136 1.59 2.11 -3.83
N GLY A 137 2.08 3.21 -4.41
CA GLY A 137 1.96 4.54 -3.80
C GLY A 137 0.54 5.08 -3.82
N ILE A 138 -0.33 4.57 -4.71
CA ILE A 138 -1.73 4.99 -4.87
C ILE A 138 -2.50 4.95 -3.54
N PRO A 139 -2.64 3.79 -2.86
CA PRO A 139 -3.36 3.73 -1.59
C PRO A 139 -2.72 4.58 -0.49
N PHE A 140 -1.38 4.66 -0.43
CA PHE A 140 -0.71 5.44 0.62
C PHE A 140 -0.95 6.93 0.47
N ALA A 141 -0.87 7.45 -0.75
CA ALA A 141 -1.13 8.86 -1.00
C ALA A 141 -2.61 9.23 -0.80
N ALA A 142 -3.55 8.36 -1.17
CA ALA A 142 -4.97 8.57 -0.89
C ALA A 142 -5.27 8.57 0.63
N LEU A 143 -4.70 7.60 1.38
CA LEU A 143 -4.89 7.50 2.83
C LEU A 143 -4.23 8.65 3.58
N ALA A 144 -3.00 9.03 3.20
CA ALA A 144 -2.30 10.17 3.78
C ALA A 144 -3.04 11.49 3.51
N CYS A 145 -3.59 11.67 2.29
CA CYS A 145 -4.40 12.84 1.95
C CYS A 145 -5.62 12.97 2.87
N LEU A 146 -6.38 11.89 3.05
CA LEU A 146 -7.53 11.88 3.96
C LEU A 146 -7.11 12.17 5.40
N THR A 147 -6.04 11.53 5.85
CA THR A 147 -5.58 11.63 7.25
C THR A 147 -5.00 13.00 7.58
N LEU A 148 -4.31 13.64 6.64
CA LEU A 148 -3.84 15.03 6.79
C LEU A 148 -5.02 15.99 7.05
N TYR A 149 -6.13 15.78 6.36
CA TYR A 149 -7.32 16.59 6.57
C TYR A 149 -7.97 16.29 7.93
N THR A 150 -8.17 15.02 8.28
CA THR A 150 -8.90 14.64 9.50
C THR A 150 -8.12 14.90 10.79
N GLU A 151 -6.79 14.73 10.77
CA GLU A 151 -5.95 14.87 11.97
C GLU A 151 -5.32 16.26 12.10
N TYR A 152 -4.97 16.91 10.99
CA TYR A 152 -4.22 18.17 10.99
C TYR A 152 -4.97 19.35 10.32
N GLY A 153 -6.15 19.12 9.75
CA GLY A 153 -6.89 20.16 9.03
C GLY A 153 -6.20 20.62 7.73
N VAL A 154 -5.22 19.87 7.23
CA VAL A 154 -4.43 20.23 6.05
C VAL A 154 -5.17 19.74 4.79
N ASN A 155 -5.67 20.68 3.99
CA ASN A 155 -6.38 20.39 2.75
C ASN A 155 -5.44 20.38 1.56
N VAL A 156 -5.09 19.19 1.07
CA VAL A 156 -4.21 18.97 -0.10
C VAL A 156 -4.91 18.07 -1.12
N GLY A 157 -4.48 18.15 -2.37
CA GLY A 157 -4.89 17.23 -3.42
C GLY A 157 -4.14 15.90 -3.37
N TYR A 158 -4.66 14.90 -4.07
CA TYR A 158 -3.97 13.64 -4.32
C TYR A 158 -3.98 13.34 -5.82
N ALA A 159 -2.86 12.82 -6.33
CA ALA A 159 -2.71 12.38 -7.72
C ALA A 159 -1.84 11.11 -7.85
N TYR A 160 -1.94 10.44 -8.99
CA TYR A 160 -1.09 9.29 -9.35
C TYR A 160 -0.95 9.16 -10.86
N ASN A 161 0.09 8.47 -11.34
CA ASN A 161 0.24 8.16 -12.77
C ASN A 161 -0.50 6.89 -13.19
N ARG A 162 -0.79 6.79 -14.49
CA ARG A 162 -1.12 5.52 -15.15
C ARG A 162 0.14 4.93 -15.78
N LYS A 163 0.21 3.60 -15.89
CA LYS A 163 1.28 2.93 -16.64
C LYS A 163 1.07 3.00 -18.15
N GLU A 164 -0.17 3.18 -18.60
CA GLU A 164 -0.55 3.35 -20.00
C GLU A 164 -1.35 4.64 -20.16
N VAL A 165 -0.99 5.42 -21.18
CA VAL A 165 -1.75 6.62 -21.59
C VAL A 165 -3.04 6.13 -22.23
N LYS A 166 -4.17 6.72 -21.82
CA LYS A 166 -5.46 6.46 -22.48
C LYS A 166 -5.78 7.62 -23.42
N ASP A 167 -6.08 7.29 -24.68
CA ASP A 167 -6.40 8.26 -25.73
C ASP A 167 -7.85 8.77 -25.67
N HIS A 168 -8.67 8.31 -24.71
CA HIS A 168 -10.10 8.65 -24.60
C HIS A 168 -10.50 8.99 -23.15
N GLY A 169 -11.40 9.97 -22.97
CA GLY A 169 -11.85 10.48 -21.66
C GLY A 169 -11.17 11.81 -21.27
N GLU A 170 -10.88 12.03 -19.97
CA GLU A 170 -10.08 13.18 -19.49
C GLU A 170 -8.63 13.18 -20.04
N GLY A 171 -8.19 12.10 -20.70
CA GLY A 171 -6.85 11.99 -21.30
C GLY A 171 -5.73 12.01 -20.26
N GLY A 172 -4.48 12.01 -20.74
CA GLY A 172 -3.30 12.27 -19.90
C GLY A 172 -2.69 11.06 -19.19
N SER A 173 -1.56 11.33 -18.56
CA SER A 173 -0.71 10.34 -17.88
C SER A 173 -0.98 10.23 -16.37
N THR A 174 -1.80 11.13 -15.83
CA THR A 174 -2.08 11.27 -14.39
C THR A 174 -3.58 11.29 -14.10
N VAL A 175 -3.94 11.01 -12.84
CA VAL A 175 -5.32 11.04 -12.33
C VAL A 175 -5.31 11.75 -10.99
N GLY A 176 -6.33 12.57 -10.71
CA GLY A 176 -6.50 13.28 -9.45
C GLY A 176 -6.26 14.78 -9.61
N ALA A 177 -5.70 15.41 -8.59
CA ALA A 177 -5.43 16.85 -8.58
C ALA A 177 -4.43 17.26 -9.69
N PRO A 178 -4.65 18.40 -10.37
CA PRO A 178 -3.73 18.89 -11.40
C PRO A 178 -2.37 19.25 -10.80
N LEU A 179 -1.29 18.93 -11.50
CA LEU A 179 0.08 19.13 -11.02
C LEU A 179 0.69 20.48 -11.42
N ARG A 180 0.19 21.09 -12.50
CA ARG A 180 0.77 22.33 -13.06
C ARG A 180 0.81 23.46 -12.03
N GLY A 181 2.02 23.98 -11.77
CA GLY A 181 2.25 25.06 -10.82
C GLY A 181 2.06 24.66 -9.36
N LYS A 182 2.00 23.36 -9.04
CA LYS A 182 1.82 22.85 -7.67
C LYS A 182 3.11 22.30 -7.11
N ARG A 183 3.26 22.42 -5.79
CA ARG A 183 4.28 21.73 -5.00
C ARG A 183 3.78 20.34 -4.66
N VAL A 184 4.58 19.34 -4.99
CA VAL A 184 4.20 17.94 -4.96
C VAL A 184 5.11 17.16 -4.03
N VAL A 185 4.52 16.32 -3.18
CA VAL A 185 5.24 15.37 -2.34
C VAL A 185 4.96 13.96 -2.85
N VAL A 186 6.00 13.16 -3.10
CA VAL A 186 5.87 11.80 -3.63
C VAL A 186 5.88 10.77 -2.51
N LEU A 187 4.95 9.81 -2.52
CA LEU A 187 4.83 8.75 -1.51
C LEU A 187 5.09 7.36 -2.11
N ASP A 188 5.99 6.58 -1.51
CA ASP A 188 6.28 5.18 -1.92
C ASP A 188 6.43 4.24 -0.70
N ASP A 189 6.47 2.92 -0.90
CA ASP A 189 6.71 1.97 0.20
C ASP A 189 8.20 1.88 0.59
N VAL A 190 9.00 1.28 -0.27
CA VAL A 190 10.43 1.01 -0.02
C VAL A 190 11.19 1.16 -1.31
N MET A 191 12.20 2.03 -1.30
CA MET A 191 13.07 2.20 -2.45
C MET A 191 14.14 1.10 -2.50
N THR A 192 14.07 0.28 -3.55
CA THR A 192 15.11 -0.71 -3.87
C THR A 192 16.09 -0.18 -4.91
N SER A 193 15.58 0.19 -6.09
CA SER A 193 16.34 0.88 -7.13
C SER A 193 15.93 2.35 -7.26
N GLY A 194 14.87 2.78 -6.59
CA GLY A 194 14.28 4.13 -6.69
C GLY A 194 13.66 4.43 -8.07
N MET A 195 13.53 3.43 -8.95
CA MET A 195 13.03 3.62 -10.32
C MET A 195 11.61 4.19 -10.35
N ALA A 196 10.70 3.69 -9.52
CA ALA A 196 9.32 4.16 -9.47
C ALA A 196 9.24 5.64 -9.06
N VAL A 197 10.04 6.05 -8.07
CA VAL A 197 10.12 7.46 -7.66
C VAL A 197 10.73 8.31 -8.76
N ARG A 198 11.84 7.89 -9.39
CA ARG A 198 12.45 8.62 -10.52
C ARG A 198 11.48 8.80 -11.70
N GLU A 199 10.71 7.77 -12.05
CA GLU A 199 9.63 7.88 -13.03
C GLU A 199 8.59 8.94 -12.62
N ALA A 200 8.18 8.94 -11.34
CA ALA A 200 7.24 9.92 -10.82
C ALA A 200 7.79 11.35 -10.88
N LEU A 201 9.07 11.57 -10.52
CA LEU A 201 9.73 12.88 -10.64
C LEU A 201 9.65 13.41 -12.08
N GLN A 202 9.93 12.55 -13.07
CA GLN A 202 9.86 12.92 -14.48
C GLN A 202 8.43 13.24 -14.92
N ILE A 203 7.44 12.47 -14.49
CA ILE A 203 6.03 12.70 -14.82
C ILE A 203 5.57 14.04 -14.23
N ILE A 204 5.85 14.28 -12.94
CA ILE A 204 5.48 15.51 -12.25
C ILE A 204 6.10 16.74 -12.95
N ALA A 205 7.39 16.66 -13.30
CA ALA A 205 8.07 17.73 -14.02
C ALA A 205 7.44 18.00 -15.41
N ARG A 206 7.11 16.95 -16.17
CA ARG A 206 6.44 17.06 -17.49
C ARG A 206 5.05 17.70 -17.39
N GLU A 207 4.31 17.40 -16.33
CA GLU A 207 2.99 17.99 -16.07
C GLU A 207 3.09 19.42 -15.46
N GLY A 208 4.31 19.93 -15.24
CA GLY A 208 4.59 21.28 -14.75
C GLY A 208 4.47 21.44 -13.23
N GLY A 209 4.53 20.35 -12.48
CA GLY A 209 4.62 20.36 -11.02
C GLY A 209 6.07 20.45 -10.53
N GLN A 210 6.23 20.92 -9.29
CA GLN A 210 7.51 21.00 -8.61
C GLN A 210 7.53 20.01 -7.46
N VAL A 211 8.44 19.03 -7.50
CA VAL A 211 8.62 18.13 -6.35
C VAL A 211 9.33 18.87 -5.23
N VAL A 212 8.80 18.80 -4.02
CA VAL A 212 9.37 19.46 -2.82
C VAL A 212 9.77 18.47 -1.72
N GLY A 213 9.47 17.19 -1.91
CA GLY A 213 9.87 16.14 -0.98
C GLY A 213 9.42 14.75 -1.46
N VAL A 214 10.04 13.73 -0.88
CA VAL A 214 9.67 12.32 -1.06
C VAL A 214 9.53 11.68 0.32
N VAL A 215 8.52 10.84 0.50
CA VAL A 215 8.32 10.06 1.72
C VAL A 215 8.21 8.58 1.39
N GLU A 216 9.04 7.76 2.01
CA GLU A 216 8.90 6.31 1.97
C GLU A 216 8.47 5.72 3.32
N LEU A 217 7.92 4.52 3.31
CA LEU A 217 7.51 3.85 4.53
C LEU A 217 8.72 3.34 5.33
N LEU A 218 9.67 2.71 4.65
CA LEU A 218 10.85 2.13 5.29
C LEU A 218 12.10 2.45 4.48
N ASP A 219 13.01 3.23 5.08
CA ASP A 219 14.39 3.31 4.63
C ASP A 219 15.15 2.10 5.16
N ARG A 220 15.76 1.36 4.23
CA ARG A 220 16.57 0.19 4.55
C ARG A 220 17.93 0.58 5.15
N GLU A 221 18.33 1.84 5.04
CA GLU A 221 19.62 2.38 5.48
C GLU A 221 20.81 1.59 4.91
N GLU A 222 20.66 1.07 3.68
CA GLU A 222 21.64 0.22 3.00
C GLU A 222 22.37 0.97 1.87
N VAL A 223 23.69 0.76 1.75
CA VAL A 223 24.43 1.11 0.53
C VAL A 223 24.02 0.18 -0.61
N GLY A 224 24.08 0.64 -1.85
CA GLY A 224 23.67 -0.18 -2.99
C GLY A 224 22.83 0.57 -4.01
N GLY A 225 22.90 1.89 -4.01
CA GLY A 225 22.55 2.66 -5.19
C GLY A 225 23.40 2.28 -6.41
N ARG A 226 23.18 2.92 -7.55
CA ARG A 226 23.83 2.61 -8.84
C ARG A 226 25.35 2.49 -8.73
N GLU A 227 25.98 3.29 -7.88
CA GLU A 227 27.45 3.33 -7.73
C GLU A 227 27.98 2.47 -6.57
N GLY A 228 27.09 1.84 -5.80
CA GLY A 228 27.45 0.93 -4.71
C GLY A 228 28.06 1.59 -3.47
N ARG A 229 28.35 2.90 -3.50
CA ARG A 229 28.93 3.67 -2.38
C ARG A 229 27.88 4.43 -1.55
N LYS A 230 26.78 4.84 -2.18
CA LYS A 230 25.67 5.57 -1.57
C LYS A 230 24.44 4.68 -1.45
N SER A 231 23.50 5.08 -0.60
CA SER A 231 22.15 4.51 -0.63
C SER A 231 21.36 5.06 -1.82
N THR A 232 20.31 4.33 -2.21
CA THR A 232 19.35 4.84 -3.21
C THR A 232 18.70 6.15 -2.77
N VAL A 233 18.49 6.33 -1.48
CA VAL A 233 17.96 7.57 -0.88
C VAL A 233 18.92 8.73 -1.12
N GLN A 234 20.21 8.56 -0.80
CA GLN A 234 21.23 9.60 -1.00
C GLN A 234 21.39 9.98 -2.48
N GLU A 235 21.43 8.99 -3.37
CA GLU A 235 21.46 9.26 -4.82
C GLU A 235 20.24 10.06 -5.28
N LEU A 236 19.05 9.71 -4.78
CA LEU A 236 17.83 10.40 -5.15
C LEU A 236 17.79 11.85 -4.62
N GLU A 237 18.24 12.09 -3.38
CA GLU A 237 18.31 13.45 -2.82
C GLU A 237 19.21 14.35 -3.67
N GLU A 238 20.36 13.84 -4.13
CA GLU A 238 21.30 14.57 -4.98
C GLU A 238 20.74 14.81 -6.38
N GLU A 239 20.15 13.79 -7.00
CA GLU A 239 19.57 13.88 -8.35
C GLU A 239 18.37 14.83 -8.41
N ALA A 240 17.52 14.80 -7.38
CA ALA A 240 16.26 15.53 -7.36
C ALA A 240 16.36 16.90 -6.66
N GLY A 241 17.42 17.13 -5.87
CA GLY A 241 17.57 18.35 -5.07
C GLY A 241 16.50 18.51 -3.99
N VAL A 242 15.88 17.40 -3.56
CA VAL A 242 14.83 17.39 -2.53
C VAL A 242 15.18 16.43 -1.41
N LYS A 243 14.61 16.65 -0.23
CA LYS A 243 14.77 15.75 0.89
C LYS A 243 13.85 14.55 0.79
N VAL A 244 14.41 13.39 1.11
CA VAL A 244 13.69 12.14 1.31
C VAL A 244 13.49 11.96 2.82
N ARG A 245 12.28 11.56 3.21
CA ARG A 245 11.93 11.19 4.58
C ARG A 245 11.44 9.76 4.59
N ALA A 246 11.70 9.08 5.70
CA ALA A 246 11.18 7.74 5.93
C ALA A 246 10.35 7.73 7.20
N VAL A 247 9.21 7.06 7.16
CA VAL A 247 8.36 6.84 8.33
C VAL A 247 9.08 5.94 9.34
N LEU A 248 9.85 4.97 8.85
CA LEU A 248 10.69 4.06 9.63
C LEU A 248 12.05 3.92 8.97
N GLY A 249 13.10 3.75 9.77
CA GLY A 249 14.40 3.27 9.34
C GLY A 249 14.66 1.83 9.79
N MET A 250 15.69 1.19 9.23
CA MET A 250 16.16 -0.13 9.68
C MET A 250 16.46 -0.14 11.19
N ARG A 251 17.01 0.96 11.73
CA ARG A 251 17.25 1.13 13.17
C ARG A 251 16.00 0.99 14.03
N ASP A 252 14.84 1.47 13.56
CA ASP A 252 13.57 1.38 14.29
C ASP A 252 13.08 -0.06 14.34
N LEU A 253 13.32 -0.82 13.27
CA LEU A 253 13.03 -2.26 13.23
C LEU A 253 13.90 -3.02 14.24
N VAL A 254 15.20 -2.69 14.33
CA VAL A 254 16.12 -3.31 15.31
C VAL A 254 15.66 -3.00 16.73
N GLY A 255 15.38 -1.72 17.05
CA GLY A 255 14.90 -1.33 18.38
C GLY A 255 13.58 -2.01 18.77
N TRP A 256 12.69 -2.23 17.80
CA TRP A 256 11.46 -2.99 18.03
C TRP A 256 11.72 -4.46 18.34
N LEU A 257 12.68 -5.11 17.68
CA LEU A 257 13.05 -6.50 17.96
C LEU A 257 13.72 -6.67 19.32
N GLU A 258 14.52 -5.70 19.74
CA GLU A 258 15.14 -5.66 21.06
C GLU A 258 14.06 -5.59 22.16
N ALA A 259 13.08 -4.70 22.00
CA ALA A 259 11.94 -4.60 22.91
C ALA A 259 11.08 -5.87 22.97
N LYS A 260 11.23 -6.79 22.00
CA LYS A 260 10.56 -8.10 21.95
C LYS A 260 11.42 -9.25 22.46
N GLY A 261 12.67 -9.00 22.86
CA GLY A 261 13.59 -10.06 23.32
C GLY A 261 14.04 -11.00 22.20
N MET A 262 14.02 -10.53 20.94
CA MET A 262 14.36 -11.34 19.76
C MET A 262 15.86 -11.23 19.44
N GLU A 263 16.70 -11.61 20.41
CA GLU A 263 18.16 -11.35 20.37
C GLU A 263 18.86 -11.98 19.16
N GLY A 264 18.42 -13.17 18.72
CA GLY A 264 18.98 -13.84 17.54
C GLY A 264 18.81 -13.00 16.28
N GLU A 265 17.61 -12.49 16.04
CA GLU A 265 17.30 -11.73 14.83
C GLU A 265 17.85 -10.29 14.91
N VAL A 266 17.97 -9.73 16.11
CA VAL A 266 18.75 -8.50 16.36
C VAL A 266 20.21 -8.70 15.94
N GLY A 267 20.84 -9.81 16.34
CA GLY A 267 22.21 -10.15 15.96
C GLY A 267 22.40 -10.24 14.45
N GLU A 268 21.50 -10.94 13.75
CA GLU A 268 21.52 -11.05 12.29
C GLU A 268 21.35 -9.69 11.59
N MET A 269 20.41 -8.85 12.05
CA MET A 269 20.19 -7.52 11.49
C MET A 269 21.36 -6.57 11.74
N ARG A 270 21.98 -6.60 12.92
CA ARG A 270 23.17 -5.80 13.24
C ARG A 270 24.36 -6.19 12.37
N ALA A 271 24.63 -7.48 12.23
CA ALA A 271 25.70 -7.97 11.35
C ALA A 271 25.47 -7.59 9.87
N TYR A 272 24.22 -7.65 9.41
CA TYR A 272 23.87 -7.21 8.07
C TYR A 272 24.08 -5.70 7.87
N ARG A 273 23.69 -4.87 8.84
CA ARG A 273 23.90 -3.42 8.82
C ARG A 273 25.38 -3.05 8.88
N GLU A 274 26.20 -3.77 9.64
CA GLU A 274 27.65 -3.54 9.64
C GLU A 274 28.27 -3.74 8.26
N LYS A 275 27.79 -4.75 7.54
CA LYS A 275 28.31 -5.11 6.20
C LYS A 275 27.77 -4.22 5.08
N TYR A 276 26.51 -3.83 5.14
CA TYR A 276 25.79 -3.18 4.03
C TYR A 276 25.13 -1.85 4.39
N GLY A 277 25.21 -1.41 5.63
CA GLY A 277 24.64 -0.15 6.09
C GLY A 277 25.38 1.05 5.53
N VAL A 278 24.67 2.16 5.37
CA VAL A 278 25.29 3.46 5.10
C VAL A 278 26.17 3.84 6.29
N LYS A 279 27.41 4.24 6.01
CA LYS A 279 28.32 4.79 7.03
C LYS A 279 28.15 6.30 7.06
N GLU A 280 28.05 6.85 8.26
CA GLU A 280 28.04 8.31 8.51
C GLU A 280 29.38 8.95 8.15
#